data_AF-A0A7V9TB41-F1
#
_entry.id   AF-A0A7V9TB41-F1
#
_cell.length_a   1.000
_cell.length_b   1.000
_cell.length_c   1.000
_cell.angle_alpha   90.00
_cell.angle_beta   90.00
_cell.angle_gamma   90.00
#
_symmetry.space_group_name_H-M   'P 1'
#
loop_
_entity.id
_entity.type
_entity.pdbx_description
1 polymer ?
#
loop_
_entity_poly.entity_id
_entity_poly.type
_entity_poly.pdbx_seq_one_letter_code
_entity_poly.pdbx_strand_id
1 'polypeptide(L)'
;MIRDPTWEQSFPDVSGIVVPLRDPDTGRVVPVRMRRKEVEARRAANEERAHALVDTFRLLDIDPIFLSSSDRQAVLEHFLVWTDLRRTRRVVGA
;
A
#
# COMPACT_ATOMS: atom_id res chain seq x y z
N MET A 1 -0.50 14.05 9.84
CA MET A 1 0.07 12.94 9.04
C MET A 1 -1.09 12.01 8.69
N ILE A 2 -1.46 11.89 7.42
CA ILE A 2 -2.50 10.97 6.95
C ILE A 2 -1.79 9.63 6.71
N ARG A 3 -2.27 8.54 7.32
CA ARG A 3 -1.68 7.20 7.21
C ARG A 3 -2.83 6.22 7.03
N ASP A 4 -2.73 5.34 6.04
CA ASP A 4 -3.68 4.22 5.90
C ASP A 4 -3.58 3.34 7.16
N PRO A 5 -4.68 3.09 7.90
CA PRO A 5 -4.68 2.18 9.04
C PRO A 5 -4.36 0.74 8.65
N THR A 6 -4.61 0.35 7.39
CA THR A 6 -4.30 -0.98 6.85
C THR A 6 -3.06 -0.86 5.95
N TRP A 7 -1.93 -1.37 6.43
CA TRP A 7 -0.65 -1.30 5.71
C TRP A 7 -0.54 -2.30 4.54
N GLU A 8 -1.50 -3.19 4.41
CA GLU A 8 -1.50 -4.28 3.44
C GLU A 8 -2.04 -3.79 2.08
N GLN A 9 -1.16 -3.72 1.08
CA GLN A 9 -1.55 -3.44 -0.32
C GLN A 9 -2.33 -4.60 -0.95
N SER A 10 -1.96 -5.84 -0.61
CA SER A 10 -2.58 -7.07 -1.09
C SER A 10 -2.67 -8.05 0.07
N PHE A 11 -3.27 -9.23 -0.13
CA PHE A 11 -3.45 -10.21 0.92
C PHE A 11 -2.87 -11.59 0.51
N PRO A 12 -1.92 -12.16 1.26
CA PRO A 12 -1.27 -13.42 0.90
C PRO A 12 -2.28 -14.58 0.84
N ASP A 13 -2.00 -15.59 0.01
CA ASP A 13 -2.81 -16.80 0.01
C ASP A 13 -2.50 -17.64 1.25
N VAL A 14 -3.31 -17.42 2.29
CA VAL A 14 -3.25 -18.13 3.57
C VAL A 14 -4.49 -19.00 3.77
N SER A 15 -5.14 -19.40 2.68
CA SER A 15 -6.35 -20.20 2.75
C SER A 15 -6.06 -21.57 3.39
N GLY A 16 -6.91 -21.98 4.33
CA GLY A 16 -6.79 -23.28 4.99
C GLY A 16 -5.78 -23.36 6.16
N ILE A 17 -5.02 -22.30 6.44
CA ILE A 17 -4.18 -22.17 7.63
C ILE A 17 -4.78 -21.17 8.64
N VAL A 18 -4.40 -21.31 9.92
CA VAL A 18 -4.75 -20.34 10.96
C VAL A 18 -3.65 -19.30 10.99
N VAL A 19 -4.01 -18.03 10.80
CA VAL A 19 -3.05 -16.91 10.86
C VAL A 19 -3.43 -15.95 11.99
N PRO A 20 -2.45 -15.38 12.71
CA PRO A 20 -2.69 -14.29 13.63
C PRO A 20 -3.00 -13.03 12.82
N LEU A 21 -4.23 -12.53 12.90
CA LEU A 21 -4.63 -11.31 12.21
C LEU A 21 -4.78 -10.16 13.19
N ARG A 22 -4.22 -9.00 12.85
CA ARG A 22 -4.44 -7.76 13.59
C ARG A 22 -5.69 -7.05 13.05
N ASP A 23 -6.65 -6.80 13.93
CA ASP A 23 -7.79 -5.93 13.66
C ASP A 23 -7.31 -4.48 13.49
N PRO A 24 -7.63 -3.81 12.37
CA PRO A 24 -7.17 -2.44 12.10
C PRO A 24 -7.84 -1.38 13.00
N ASP A 25 -9.08 -1.61 13.47
CA ASP A 25 -9.85 -0.67 14.27
C ASP A 25 -9.56 -0.83 15.76
N THR A 26 -9.48 -2.07 16.24
CA THR A 26 -9.28 -2.37 17.67
C THR A 26 -7.82 -2.66 18.04
N GLY A 27 -6.97 -2.94 17.05
CA GLY A 27 -5.57 -3.30 17.24
C GLY A 27 -5.34 -4.69 17.84
N ARG A 28 -6.39 -5.47 18.13
CA ARG A 28 -6.30 -6.80 18.73
C ARG A 28 -5.80 -7.82 17.71
N VAL A 29 -5.01 -8.79 18.18
CA VAL A 29 -4.58 -9.93 17.37
C VAL A 29 -5.46 -11.13 17.67
N VAL A 30 -6.12 -11.66 16.64
CA VAL A 30 -7.03 -12.82 16.75
C VAL A 30 -6.59 -13.92 15.79
N PRO A 31 -6.58 -15.20 16.21
CA PRO A 31 -6.33 -16.31 15.32
C PRO A 31 -7.54 -16.52 14.42
N VAL A 32 -7.36 -16.40 13.10
CA VAL A 32 -8.45 -16.56 12.12
C VAL A 32 -8.08 -17.65 11.13
N ARG A 33 -9.00 -18.59 10.91
CA ARG A 33 -8.93 -19.53 9.80
C ARG A 33 -9.72 -18.93 8.63
N MET A 34 -9.03 -18.60 7.55
CA MET A 34 -9.66 -17.98 6.39
C MET A 34 -9.98 -18.99 5.29
N ARG A 35 -11.15 -18.85 4.69
CA ARG A 35 -11.54 -19.56 3.48
C ARG A 35 -10.92 -18.88 2.25
N ARG A 36 -10.73 -19.62 1.16
CA ARG A 36 -10.20 -19.07 -0.10
C ARG A 36 -10.98 -17.84 -0.58
N LYS A 37 -12.32 -17.90 -0.57
CA LYS A 37 -13.18 -16.77 -0.94
C LYS A 37 -12.96 -15.53 -0.05
N GLU A 38 -12.66 -15.72 1.23
CA GLU A 38 -12.40 -14.60 2.17
C GLU A 38 -11.02 -13.99 1.92
N VAL A 39 -10.03 -14.82 1.61
CA VAL A 39 -8.68 -14.39 1.19
C VAL A 39 -8.75 -13.58 -0.10
N GLU A 40 -9.46 -14.09 -1.11
CA GLU A 40 -9.66 -13.42 -2.40
C GLU A 40 -10.42 -12.10 -2.25
N ALA A 41 -11.52 -12.09 -1.49
CA ALA A 41 -12.28 -10.87 -1.22
C ALA A 41 -11.44 -9.82 -0.50
N ARG A 42 -10.61 -10.23 0.48
CA ARG A 42 -9.73 -9.29 1.19
C ARG A 42 -8.59 -8.78 0.32
N ARG A 43 -8.00 -9.65 -0.50
CA ARG A 43 -7.02 -9.25 -1.51
C ARG A 43 -7.59 -8.16 -2.41
N ALA A 44 -8.76 -8.40 -2.99
CA ALA A 44 -9.43 -7.44 -3.87
C ALA A 44 -9.72 -6.11 -3.15
N ALA A 45 -10.24 -6.15 -1.92
CA ALA A 45 -10.52 -4.95 -1.13
C ALA A 45 -9.25 -4.16 -0.76
N ASN A 46 -8.13 -4.84 -0.48
CA ASN A 46 -6.85 -4.19 -0.22
C ASN A 46 -6.31 -3.50 -1.48
N GLU A 47 -6.36 -4.19 -2.62
CA GLU A 47 -5.87 -3.68 -3.90
C GLU A 47 -6.72 -2.49 -4.37
N GLU A 48 -8.06 -2.58 -4.29
CA GLU A 48 -8.97 -1.48 -4.61
C GLU A 48 -8.72 -0.24 -3.74
N ARG A 49 -8.54 -0.42 -2.42
CA ARG A 49 -8.21 0.69 -1.50
C ARG A 49 -6.88 1.33 -1.85
N ALA A 50 -5.85 0.53 -2.17
CA ALA A 50 -4.53 1.05 -2.55
C ALA A 50 -4.60 1.88 -3.84
N HIS A 51 -5.36 1.41 -4.85
CA HIS A 51 -5.60 2.15 -6.08
C HIS A 51 -6.33 3.47 -5.82
N ALA A 52 -7.42 3.45 -5.05
CA ALA A 52 -8.18 4.65 -4.71
C ALA A 52 -7.34 5.69 -3.95
N LEU A 53 -6.43 5.26 -3.07
CA LEU A 53 -5.53 6.14 -2.35
C LEU A 53 -4.53 6.84 -3.29
N VAL A 54 -3.93 6.09 -4.22
CA VAL A 54 -3.01 6.64 -5.23
C VAL A 54 -3.73 7.65 -6.13
N ASP A 55 -4.94 7.32 -6.58
CA ASP A 55 -5.73 8.21 -7.43
C ASP A 55 -6.16 9.49 -6.70
N THR A 56 -6.45 9.39 -5.39
CA THR A 56 -6.73 10.56 -4.55
C THR A 56 -5.51 11.48 -4.45
N PHE A 57 -4.30 10.93 -4.27
CA PHE A 57 -3.10 11.77 -4.24
C PHE A 57 -2.86 12.47 -5.58
N ARG A 58 -3.03 11.76 -6.70
CA ARG A 58 -2.91 12.34 -8.04
C ARG A 58 -3.91 13.46 -8.28
N LEU A 59 -5.16 13.28 -7.85
CA LEU A 59 -6.20 14.32 -7.94
C LEU A 59 -5.81 15.60 -7.17
N LEU A 60 -5.06 15.45 -6.07
CA LEU A 60 -4.55 16.56 -5.26
C LEU A 60 -3.22 17.14 -5.79
N ASP A 61 -2.77 16.74 -6.98
CA ASP A 61 -1.46 17.05 -7.55
C ASP A 61 -0.27 16.70 -6.61
N ILE A 62 -0.50 15.71 -5.75
CA ILE A 62 0.52 15.11 -4.89
C ILE A 62 1.06 13.90 -5.64
N ASP A 63 2.36 13.88 -5.88
CA ASP A 63 3.06 12.74 -6.48
C ASP A 63 3.66 11.84 -5.39
N PRO A 64 2.95 10.75 -4.98
CA PRO A 64 3.42 9.88 -3.91
C PRO A 64 4.55 8.98 -4.38
N ILE A 65 5.52 8.71 -3.50
CA ILE A 65 6.49 7.64 -3.72
C ILE A 65 5.82 6.33 -3.33
N PHE A 66 5.68 5.41 -4.28
CA PHE A 66 5.15 4.08 -4.02
C PHE A 66 6.29 3.12 -3.68
N LEU A 67 6.29 2.53 -2.48
CA LEU A 67 7.30 1.58 -2.02
C LEU A 67 6.65 0.21 -1.82
N SER A 68 7.02 -0.76 -2.66
CA SER A 68 6.54 -2.16 -2.57
C SER A 68 7.55 -3.10 -1.89
N SER A 69 8.73 -2.60 -1.55
CA SER A 69 9.82 -3.37 -0.95
C SER A 69 10.42 -2.61 0.23
N SER A 70 10.86 -3.36 1.24
CA SER A 70 11.69 -2.85 2.33
C SER A 70 13.19 -2.96 2.07
N ASP A 71 13.59 -3.50 0.92
CA ASP A 71 14.99 -3.54 0.51
C ASP A 71 15.55 -2.13 0.34
N ARG A 72 16.72 -1.88 0.91
CA ARG A 72 17.29 -0.52 0.97
C ARG A 72 17.66 0.02 -0.41
N GLN A 73 18.15 -0.83 -1.32
CA GLN A 73 18.53 -0.40 -2.67
C GLN A 73 17.27 -0.05 -3.46
N ALA A 74 16.26 -0.92 -3.44
CA ALA A 74 14.98 -0.67 -4.07
C ALA A 74 14.34 0.62 -3.55
N VAL A 75 14.36 0.85 -2.24
CA VAL A 75 13.85 2.09 -1.64
C VAL A 75 14.62 3.30 -2.17
N LEU A 76 15.95 3.29 -2.13
CA LEU A 76 16.78 4.41 -2.60
C LEU A 76 16.52 4.73 -4.07
N GLU A 77 16.43 3.72 -4.94
CA GLU A 77 16.13 3.89 -6.36
C GLU A 77 14.81 4.63 -6.58
N HIS A 78 13.75 4.25 -5.87
CA HIS A 78 12.44 4.90 -5.96
C HIS A 78 12.50 6.37 -5.52
N PHE A 79 13.26 6.67 -4.46
CA PHE A 79 13.49 8.05 -4.03
C PHE A 79 14.24 8.87 -5.08
N LEU A 80 15.29 8.31 -5.70
CA LEU A 80 16.07 9.02 -6.70
C LEU A 80 15.25 9.37 -7.94
N VAL A 81 14.51 8.39 -8.48
CA VAL A 81 13.60 8.61 -9.63
C VAL A 81 12.59 9.72 -9.33
N TRP A 82 11.97 9.69 -8.16
CA TRP A 82 11.02 10.71 -7.74
C TRP A 82 11.64 12.11 -7.60
N THR A 83 12.87 12.20 -7.07
CA THR A 83 13.55 13.50 -6.98
C THR A 83 13.86 14.09 -8.34
N ASP A 84 14.22 13.25 -9.32
CA ASP A 84 14.51 13.66 -10.68
C ASP A 84 13.25 14.18 -11.39
N LEU A 85 12.15 13.44 -11.31
CA LEU A 85 10.85 13.84 -11.87
C LEU A 85 10.39 15.21 -11.36
N ARG A 86 10.58 15.49 -10.05
CA ARG A 86 10.23 16.79 -9.46
C ARG A 86 11.11 17.93 -9.91
N ARG A 87 12.41 17.68 -10.11
CA ARG A 87 13.33 18.70 -10.65
C ARG A 87 12.92 19.09 -12.06
N THR A 88 12.65 18.11 -12.91
CA THR A 88 12.20 18.32 -14.28
C THR A 88 10.86 19.07 -14.34
N ARG A 89 9.88 18.71 -13.50
CA ARG A 89 8.59 19.41 -13.45
C ARG A 89 8.71 20.86 -12.99
N ARG A 90 9.61 21.17 -12.05
CA ARG A 90 9.89 22.56 -11.63
C ARG A 90 10.57 23.38 -12.71
N VAL A 91 11.41 22.76 -13.55
CA VAL A 91 12.10 23.44 -14.64
C VAL A 91 11.16 23.73 -15.82
N VAL A 92 10.20 22.85 -16.10
CA VAL A 92 9.21 23.04 -17.18
C VAL A 92 8.08 24.02 -16.79
N GLY A 93 7.84 24.21 -15.50
CA GLY A 93 6.85 25.16 -14.98
C GLY A 93 7.37 26.57 -14.69
N ALA A 94 8.61 26.91 -15.10
CA ALA A 94 9.26 28.21 -14.92
C ALA A 94 9.35 28.99 -16.25
#